data_AF-A0A8A1M7X8-F1
#
_entry.id   AF-A0A8A1M7X8-F1
#
_cell.length_a   1.000
_cell.length_b   1.000
_cell.length_c   1.000
_cell.angle_alpha   90.00
_cell.angle_beta   90.00
_cell.angle_gamma   90.00
#
_symmetry.space_group_name_H-M   'P 1'
#
loop_
_entity.id
_entity.type
_entity.pdbx_description
1 polymer ?
#
loop_
_entity_poly.entity_id
_entity_poly.type
_entity_poly.pdbx_seq_one_letter_code
_entity_poly.pdbx_strand_id
1 'polypeptide(L)'
;MYLVIMWVYLNAPSRYSIVNKQLQALGPSLGSKPRPEPLFYISLTPFSLQSARNDFPKNYAALAAPIPIAQSARSSKLSDPNDLLRKQRLNRPVSPHISIYQPQITSVLSLLHRNTGLLSGPFYLFFAAYAASPWLGWHIDSTSMAASFGTLPVAAKVLLKTTAALPFTFHCINGVRHLVWDLGRGFSNKQVTKSGRTVIGLSISSALLLGYLWPSTASERNSDKGIRHYVSGKESAGNYYRQVL
;
A
#
# COMPACT_ATOMS: atom_id res chain seq x y z
N MET A 1 4.14 -0.43 -8.72
CA MET A 1 3.45 0.15 -7.54
C MET A 1 4.26 1.25 -6.85
N TYR A 2 5.58 1.10 -6.64
CA TYR A 2 6.42 2.19 -6.11
C TYR A 2 6.38 3.46 -6.97
N LEU A 3 6.41 3.34 -8.30
CA LEU A 3 6.45 4.49 -9.22
C LEU A 3 5.14 5.32 -9.28
N VAL A 4 3.97 4.69 -9.17
CA VAL A 4 2.67 5.38 -9.23
C VAL A 4 2.36 6.07 -7.89
N ILE A 5 2.71 5.42 -6.78
CA ILE A 5 2.60 6.02 -5.44
C ILE A 5 3.57 7.19 -5.30
N MET A 6 4.81 7.08 -5.84
CA MET A 6 5.74 8.21 -5.88
C MET A 6 5.26 9.34 -6.78
N TRP A 7 4.70 9.05 -7.95
CA TRP A 7 4.23 10.09 -8.89
C TRP A 7 3.08 10.92 -8.33
N VAL A 8 2.13 10.29 -7.62
CA VAL A 8 1.03 10.98 -6.91
C VAL A 8 1.55 11.80 -5.73
N TYR A 9 2.58 11.33 -5.01
CA TYR A 9 3.19 12.08 -3.91
C TYR A 9 4.06 13.26 -4.38
N LEU A 10 4.68 13.17 -5.56
CA LEU A 10 5.55 14.21 -6.12
C LEU A 10 4.77 15.32 -6.85
N ASN A 11 3.55 15.06 -7.33
CA ASN A 11 2.73 16.02 -8.08
C ASN A 11 1.48 16.52 -7.32
N ALA A 12 1.32 16.17 -6.05
CA ALA A 12 0.22 16.68 -5.24
C ALA A 12 0.44 18.18 -4.93
N PRO A 13 -0.50 19.08 -5.31
CA PRO A 13 -0.37 20.49 -4.97
C PRO A 13 -0.35 20.67 -3.45
N SER A 14 0.61 21.49 -3.01
CA SER A 14 0.87 21.87 -1.62
C SER A 14 -0.43 22.20 -0.86
N ARG A 15 -0.84 21.32 0.07
CA ARG A 15 -2.03 21.48 0.94
C ARG A 15 -2.00 22.72 1.84
N TYR A 16 -0.90 23.45 1.86
CA TYR A 16 -0.74 24.70 2.59
C TYR A 16 -1.52 25.87 1.97
N SER A 17 -1.92 25.81 0.69
CA SER A 17 -2.67 26.89 0.04
C SER A 17 -4.16 26.93 0.42
N ILE A 18 -4.73 25.80 0.85
CA ILE A 18 -6.17 25.67 1.15
C ILE A 18 -6.46 26.09 2.59
N VAL A 19 -5.58 25.74 3.54
CA VAL A 19 -5.77 26.05 4.97
C VAL A 19 -5.64 27.54 5.26
N ASN A 20 -4.72 28.26 4.59
CA ASN A 20 -4.56 29.70 4.78
C ASN A 20 -5.72 30.52 4.19
N LYS A 21 -6.41 30.02 3.16
CA LYS A 21 -7.61 30.69 2.60
C LYS A 21 -8.83 30.55 3.51
N GLN A 22 -8.95 29.45 4.27
CA GLN A 22 -10.04 29.27 5.24
C GLN A 22 -9.78 30.04 6.54
N LEU A 23 -8.53 30.14 7.01
CA LEU A 23 -8.20 30.84 8.25
C LEU A 23 -8.28 32.38 8.12
N GLN A 24 -8.10 32.95 6.93
CA GLN A 24 -8.29 34.40 6.70
C GLN A 24 -9.77 34.81 6.56
N ALA A 25 -10.69 33.86 6.32
CA ALA A 25 -12.12 34.12 6.18
C ALA A 25 -12.88 34.14 7.53
N LEU A 26 -12.23 33.72 8.62
CA LEU A 26 -12.80 33.68 9.96
C LEU A 26 -12.16 34.78 10.81
N GLY A 27 -12.64 36.01 10.63
CA GLY A 27 -12.30 37.16 11.47
C GLY A 27 -12.70 36.98 12.95
N PRO A 28 -12.27 37.88 13.84
CA PRO A 28 -12.34 37.67 15.28
C PRO A 28 -13.75 37.96 15.81
N SER A 29 -14.61 36.94 15.85
CA SER A 29 -15.91 37.02 16.53
C SER A 29 -16.19 35.76 17.35
N LEU A 30 -15.41 35.51 18.40
CA LEU A 30 -15.84 34.58 19.46
C LEU A 30 -15.47 35.15 20.83
N GLY A 31 -16.51 35.41 21.62
CA GLY A 31 -16.48 36.11 22.89
C GLY A 31 -15.64 35.42 23.96
N SER A 32 -15.05 36.27 24.80
CA SER A 32 -14.26 35.90 25.97
C SER A 32 -15.12 35.19 27.01
N LYS A 33 -15.06 33.86 27.06
CA LYS A 33 -15.42 33.09 28.24
C LYS A 33 -14.15 32.88 29.08
N PRO A 34 -14.09 33.27 30.37
CA PRO A 34 -12.90 33.04 31.18
C PRO A 34 -12.67 31.53 31.35
N ARG A 35 -11.41 31.11 31.15
CA ARG A 35 -10.98 29.72 31.30
C ARG A 35 -10.90 29.37 32.81
N PRO A 36 -11.29 28.16 33.23
CA PRO A 36 -10.98 27.70 34.58
C PRO A 36 -9.48 27.43 34.71
N GLU A 37 -8.88 28.02 35.74
CA GLU A 37 -7.47 27.87 36.13
C GLU A 37 -7.10 26.39 36.40
N PRO A 38 -5.96 25.87 35.91
CA PRO A 38 -5.45 24.58 36.35
C PRO A 38 -4.74 24.73 37.72
N LEU A 39 -5.30 24.11 38.76
CA LEU A 39 -4.64 23.91 40.05
C LEU A 39 -3.46 22.94 39.87
N PHE A 40 -2.26 23.47 39.62
CA PHE A 40 -0.99 22.78 39.79
C PHE A 40 -0.17 23.53 40.85
N TYR A 41 -0.12 22.99 42.07
CA TYR A 41 0.78 23.42 43.12
C TYR A 41 2.20 22.97 42.76
N ILE A 42 3.06 23.90 42.34
CA ILE A 42 4.51 23.70 42.28
C ILE A 42 5.08 24.26 43.58
N SER A 43 5.65 23.40 44.43
CA SER A 43 6.35 23.81 45.64
C SER A 43 7.60 24.60 45.27
N LEU A 44 7.61 25.91 45.53
CA LEU A 44 8.81 26.72 45.43
C LEU A 44 9.67 26.48 46.68
N THR A 45 10.75 25.71 46.55
CA THR A 45 11.86 25.79 47.50
C THR A 45 12.62 27.09 47.25
N PRO A 46 12.88 27.94 48.25
CA PRO A 46 13.69 29.14 48.05
C PRO A 46 15.15 28.74 47.77
N PHE A 47 15.63 29.02 46.56
CA PHE A 47 17.05 29.00 46.22
C PHE A 47 17.70 30.24 46.87
N SER A 48 18.59 30.02 47.84
CA SER A 48 19.28 31.08 48.57
C SER A 48 20.27 31.81 47.65
N LEU A 49 19.97 33.06 47.29
CA LEU A 49 20.92 33.98 46.69
C LEU A 49 21.85 34.55 47.77
N GLN A 50 22.85 33.77 48.18
CA GLN A 50 23.92 34.25 49.05
C GLN A 50 25.28 33.65 48.66
N SER A 51 25.69 33.83 47.39
CA SER A 51 27.11 33.80 47.02
C SER A 51 27.31 34.23 45.57
N ALA A 52 27.28 35.54 45.30
CA ALA A 52 27.88 36.15 44.11
C ALA A 52 27.96 37.68 44.26
N ARG A 53 28.34 38.15 45.45
CA ARG A 53 28.77 39.52 45.67
C ARG A 53 30.29 39.42 45.73
N ASN A 54 30.99 39.75 44.63
CA ASN A 54 32.36 40.32 44.59
C ASN A 54 33.22 40.01 43.34
N ASP A 55 32.69 39.51 42.23
CA ASP A 55 33.51 39.30 41.00
C ASP A 55 33.19 40.31 39.88
N PHE A 56 33.31 41.60 40.17
CA PHE A 56 33.34 42.64 39.12
C PHE A 56 34.81 42.93 38.73
N PRO A 57 35.24 42.60 37.50
CA PRO A 57 36.58 42.98 37.03
C PRO A 57 36.65 44.50 36.83
N LYS A 58 37.63 45.15 37.47
CA LYS A 58 37.82 46.62 37.55
C LYS A 58 38.36 47.29 36.28
N ASN A 59 38.10 46.73 35.09
CA ASN A 59 38.66 47.25 33.84
C ASN A 59 37.56 47.70 32.86
N TYR A 60 36.96 48.86 33.12
CA TYR A 60 35.96 49.47 32.23
C TYR A 60 36.54 50.00 30.91
N ALA A 61 37.87 50.14 30.81
CA ALA A 61 38.55 50.66 29.62
C ALA A 61 38.42 49.76 28.37
N ALA A 62 38.18 48.45 28.56
CA ALA A 62 38.00 47.50 27.45
C ALA A 62 36.59 47.55 26.82
N LEU A 63 35.62 48.20 27.47
CA LEU A 63 34.26 48.38 26.96
C LEU A 63 34.10 49.60 26.04
N ALA A 64 35.14 50.44 25.93
CA ALA A 64 35.11 51.69 25.15
C ALA A 64 35.73 51.56 23.75
N ALA A 65 36.12 50.37 23.30
CA ALA A 65 36.60 50.18 21.94
C ALA A 65 35.43 50.35 20.94
N PRO A 66 35.55 51.23 19.92
CA PRO A 66 34.52 51.36 18.90
C PRO A 66 34.40 50.02 18.17
N ILE A 67 33.21 49.41 18.26
CA ILE A 67 32.89 48.19 17.52
C ILE A 67 33.04 48.52 16.03
N PRO A 68 33.92 47.86 15.27
CA PRO A 68 33.96 48.07 13.83
C PRO A 68 32.60 47.65 13.28
N ILE A 69 31.85 48.62 12.75
CA ILE A 69 30.62 48.36 12.00
C ILE A 69 31.05 47.54 10.80
N ALA A 70 30.85 46.22 10.87
CA ALA A 70 31.13 45.32 9.76
C ALA A 70 30.40 45.87 8.53
N GLN A 71 31.16 46.15 7.48
CA GLN A 71 30.64 46.60 6.21
C GLN A 71 29.54 45.62 5.77
N SER A 72 28.33 46.16 5.60
CA SER A 72 27.16 45.42 5.12
C SER A 72 27.56 44.56 3.93
N ALA A 73 27.53 43.24 4.12
CA ALA A 73 27.83 42.29 3.06
C ALA A 73 26.97 42.63 1.83
N ARG A 74 27.64 42.89 0.70
CA ARG A 74 27.01 43.09 -0.60
C ARG A 74 26.08 41.92 -0.88
N SER A 75 24.77 42.17 -0.86
CA SER A 75 23.71 41.24 -1.24
C SER A 75 23.90 40.82 -2.71
N SER A 76 24.55 39.67 -2.93
CA SER A 76 24.77 39.08 -4.24
C SER A 76 23.47 38.49 -4.78
N LYS A 77 22.80 39.23 -5.68
CA LYS A 77 21.51 38.91 -6.33
C LYS A 77 20.35 38.69 -5.34
N LEU A 78 19.17 39.20 -5.69
CA LEU A 78 17.94 38.93 -4.94
C LEU A 78 17.63 37.43 -5.06
N SER A 79 18.18 36.61 -4.17
CA SER A 79 17.69 35.26 -3.95
C SER A 79 16.23 35.41 -3.51
N ASP A 80 15.33 34.68 -4.16
CA ASP A 80 13.92 34.63 -3.79
C ASP A 80 13.84 34.50 -2.25
N PRO A 81 13.16 35.41 -1.53
CA PRO A 81 13.08 35.40 -0.06
C PRO A 81 12.69 34.03 0.52
N ASN A 82 12.04 33.18 -0.27
CA ASN A 82 11.61 31.85 0.10
C ASN A 82 12.66 30.75 -0.09
N ASP A 83 13.79 31.02 -0.75
CA ASP A 83 14.79 30.01 -1.11
C ASP A 83 15.43 29.38 0.13
N LEU A 84 15.71 30.19 1.15
CA LEU A 84 16.19 29.73 2.46
C LEU A 84 15.17 28.82 3.14
N LEU A 85 13.89 29.19 3.12
CA LEU A 85 12.81 28.39 3.69
C LEU A 85 12.56 27.09 2.92
N ARG A 86 12.82 27.05 1.61
CA ARG A 86 12.76 25.82 0.80
C ARG A 86 13.93 24.89 1.15
N LYS A 87 15.15 25.42 1.25
CA LYS A 87 16.34 24.65 1.68
C LYS A 87 16.14 24.06 3.08
N GLN A 88 15.62 24.85 4.02
CA GLN A 88 15.26 24.36 5.35
C GLN A 88 14.19 23.26 5.32
N ARG A 89 13.22 23.31 4.39
CA ARG A 89 12.19 22.27 4.25
C ARG A 89 12.74 20.94 3.72
N LEU A 90 13.75 20.97 2.87
CA LEU A 90 14.42 19.75 2.36
C LEU A 90 15.21 19.02 3.46
N ASN A 91 15.74 19.77 4.43
CA ASN A 91 16.52 19.22 5.54
C ASN A 91 15.66 18.69 6.71
N ARG A 92 14.33 18.76 6.62
CA ARG A 92 13.45 18.22 7.67
C ARG A 92 13.38 16.70 7.55
N PRO A 93 13.71 15.94 8.61
CA PRO A 93 13.57 14.50 8.57
C PRO A 93 12.10 14.11 8.43
N VAL A 94 11.83 13.08 7.63
CA VAL A 94 10.51 12.47 7.54
C VAL A 94 10.28 11.65 8.80
N SER A 95 9.16 11.88 9.50
CA SER A 95 8.82 11.08 10.67
C SER A 95 8.67 9.60 10.28
N PRO A 96 9.13 8.67 11.12
CA PRO A 96 8.90 7.25 10.90
C PRO A 96 7.38 6.98 10.86
N HIS A 97 6.93 6.20 9.88
CA HIS A 97 5.50 5.96 9.63
C HIS A 97 5.22 4.46 9.55
N ILE A 98 5.47 3.78 8.41
CA ILE A 98 5.18 2.34 8.29
C ILE A 98 6.02 1.50 9.26
N SER A 99 7.26 1.89 9.50
CA SER A 99 8.18 1.12 10.35
C SER A 99 7.78 1.05 11.82
N ILE A 100 6.96 1.99 12.30
CA ILE A 100 6.51 2.05 13.71
C ILE A 100 5.00 1.86 13.86
N TYR A 101 4.26 1.69 12.75
CA TYR A 101 2.81 1.58 12.78
C TYR A 101 2.38 0.16 13.18
N GLN A 102 1.44 0.05 14.12
CA GLN A 102 0.88 -1.24 14.54
C GLN A 102 -0.08 -1.79 13.46
N PRO A 103 0.14 -3.00 12.92
CA PRO A 103 -0.76 -3.59 11.92
C PRO A 103 -2.17 -3.79 12.48
N GLN A 104 -3.17 -3.28 11.75
CA GLN A 104 -4.59 -3.44 12.06
C GLN A 104 -5.24 -4.31 10.98
N ILE A 105 -6.29 -5.05 11.32
CA ILE A 105 -7.00 -5.89 10.34
C ILE A 105 -7.47 -5.09 9.12
N THR A 106 -7.85 -3.83 9.32
CA THR A 106 -8.27 -2.89 8.27
C THR A 106 -7.14 -2.50 7.32
N SER A 107 -5.98 -2.13 7.86
CA SER A 107 -4.83 -1.73 7.05
C SER A 107 -4.29 -2.91 6.24
N VAL A 108 -4.21 -4.09 6.87
CA VAL A 108 -3.78 -5.32 6.20
C VAL A 108 -4.75 -5.72 5.09
N LEU A 109 -6.07 -5.75 5.35
CA LEU A 109 -7.05 -6.10 4.31
C LEU A 109 -7.05 -5.10 3.14
N SER A 110 -6.85 -3.81 3.40
CA SER A 110 -6.74 -2.80 2.34
C SER A 110 -5.51 -3.04 1.45
N LEU A 111 -4.36 -3.37 2.04
CA LEU A 111 -3.14 -3.74 1.29
C LEU A 111 -3.36 -5.01 0.47
N LEU A 112 -3.95 -6.05 1.07
CA LEU A 112 -4.27 -7.29 0.37
C LEU A 112 -5.24 -7.06 -0.79
N HIS A 113 -6.23 -6.17 -0.64
CA HIS A 113 -7.20 -5.89 -1.71
C HIS A 113 -6.52 -5.25 -2.93
N ARG A 114 -5.59 -4.33 -2.70
CA ARG A 114 -4.77 -3.74 -3.76
C ARG A 114 -3.87 -4.77 -4.44
N ASN A 115 -3.19 -5.60 -3.65
CA ASN A 115 -2.27 -6.60 -4.18
C ASN A 115 -2.99 -7.70 -4.96
N THR A 116 -4.13 -8.19 -4.46
CA THR A 116 -4.96 -9.18 -5.17
C THR A 116 -5.58 -8.60 -6.43
N GLY A 117 -5.93 -7.31 -6.42
CA GLY A 117 -6.35 -6.60 -7.64
C GLY A 117 -5.24 -6.52 -8.68
N LEU A 118 -4.01 -6.21 -8.27
CA LEU A 118 -2.85 -6.18 -9.17
C LEU A 118 -2.52 -7.58 -9.72
N LEU A 119 -2.67 -8.62 -8.90
CA LEU A 119 -2.46 -10.02 -9.30
C LEU A 119 -3.43 -10.49 -10.39
N SER A 120 -4.59 -9.84 -10.54
CA SER A 120 -5.52 -10.14 -11.64
C SER A 120 -4.99 -9.74 -13.02
N GLY A 121 -4.07 -8.76 -13.08
CA GLY A 121 -3.48 -8.26 -14.34
C GLY A 121 -2.82 -9.36 -15.19
N PRO A 122 -1.88 -10.15 -14.64
CA PRO A 122 -1.30 -11.29 -15.33
C PRO A 122 -2.32 -12.32 -15.83
N PHE A 123 -3.39 -12.59 -15.07
CA PHE A 123 -4.46 -13.48 -15.55
C PHE A 123 -5.16 -12.90 -16.77
N TYR A 124 -5.54 -11.62 -16.75
CA TYR A 124 -6.15 -10.97 -17.90
C TYR A 124 -5.21 -10.95 -19.12
N LEU A 125 -3.92 -10.68 -18.92
CA LEU A 125 -2.93 -10.73 -19.99
C LEU A 125 -2.79 -12.14 -20.57
N PHE A 126 -2.74 -13.16 -19.73
CA PHE A 126 -2.68 -14.55 -20.17
C PHE A 126 -3.91 -14.93 -20.99
N PHE A 127 -5.12 -14.63 -20.51
CA PHE A 127 -6.35 -14.95 -21.24
C PHE A 127 -6.50 -14.13 -22.54
N ALA A 128 -6.06 -12.88 -22.55
CA ALA A 128 -6.02 -12.06 -23.76
C ALA A 128 -5.03 -12.64 -24.79
N ALA A 129 -3.83 -13.04 -24.35
CA ALA A 129 -2.84 -13.71 -25.21
C ALA A 129 -3.35 -15.06 -25.71
N TYR A 130 -4.02 -15.84 -24.86
CA TYR A 130 -4.67 -17.11 -25.24
C TYR A 130 -5.72 -16.88 -26.33
N ALA A 131 -6.59 -15.88 -26.17
CA ALA A 131 -7.60 -15.53 -27.16
C ALA A 131 -7.00 -15.02 -28.48
N ALA A 132 -5.91 -14.25 -28.43
CA ALA A 132 -5.21 -13.75 -29.61
C ALA A 132 -4.30 -14.80 -30.28
N SER A 133 -4.01 -15.91 -29.60
CA SER A 133 -3.02 -16.90 -30.04
C SER A 133 -3.28 -17.49 -31.45
N PRO A 134 -4.53 -17.79 -31.88
CA PRO A 134 -4.77 -18.34 -33.20
C PRO A 134 -4.45 -17.35 -34.33
N TRP A 135 -4.53 -16.05 -34.07
CA TRP A 135 -4.30 -15.01 -35.07
C TRP A 135 -2.83 -14.63 -35.18
N LEU A 136 -2.07 -14.76 -34.09
CA LEU A 136 -0.64 -14.46 -34.03
C LEU A 136 0.24 -15.68 -34.37
N GLY A 137 -0.38 -16.84 -34.63
CA GLY A 137 0.35 -18.10 -34.83
C GLY A 137 1.04 -18.61 -33.56
N TRP A 138 0.61 -18.16 -32.38
CA TRP A 138 1.13 -18.64 -31.11
C TRP A 138 0.45 -19.94 -30.70
N HIS A 139 1.23 -20.91 -30.24
CA HIS A 139 0.71 -22.20 -29.78
C HIS A 139 0.60 -22.24 -28.25
N ILE A 140 -0.40 -21.53 -27.71
CA ILE A 140 -0.77 -21.65 -26.30
C ILE A 140 -1.74 -22.83 -26.18
N ASP A 141 -1.21 -24.06 -26.09
CA ASP A 141 -2.02 -25.28 -26.07
C ASP A 141 -2.57 -25.58 -24.67
N SER A 142 -3.86 -25.33 -24.49
CA SER A 142 -4.59 -25.66 -23.26
C SER A 142 -4.63 -27.16 -22.98
N THR A 143 -4.52 -28.01 -24.01
CA THR A 143 -4.51 -29.47 -23.88
C THR A 143 -3.24 -29.95 -23.19
N SER A 144 -2.07 -29.47 -23.62
CA SER A 144 -0.79 -29.77 -23.00
C SER A 144 -0.71 -29.28 -21.55
N MET A 145 -1.24 -28.08 -21.28
CA MET A 145 -1.32 -27.55 -19.92
C MET A 145 -2.24 -28.39 -19.02
N ALA A 146 -3.41 -28.79 -19.52
CA ALA A 146 -4.35 -29.64 -18.79
C ALA A 146 -3.78 -31.05 -18.54
N ALA A 147 -3.10 -31.64 -19.52
CA ALA A 147 -2.43 -32.93 -19.37
C ALA A 147 -1.33 -32.85 -18.29
N SER A 148 -0.49 -31.82 -18.34
CA SER A 148 0.58 -31.59 -17.35
C SER A 148 0.02 -31.36 -15.94
N PHE A 149 -1.12 -30.67 -15.82
CA PHE A 149 -1.80 -30.51 -14.53
C PHE A 149 -2.44 -31.83 -14.06
N GLY A 150 -2.94 -32.65 -14.99
CA GLY A 150 -3.57 -33.94 -14.74
C GLY A 150 -2.64 -34.99 -14.11
N THR A 151 -1.33 -34.93 -14.39
CA THR A 151 -0.34 -35.87 -13.82
C THR A 151 0.02 -35.58 -12.37
N LEU A 152 -0.37 -34.42 -11.83
CA LEU A 152 -0.02 -34.03 -10.47
C LEU A 152 -0.77 -34.87 -9.41
N PRO A 153 -0.15 -35.12 -8.24
CA PRO A 153 -0.84 -35.71 -7.10
C PRO A 153 -2.08 -34.89 -6.70
N VAL A 154 -3.12 -35.56 -6.18
CA VAL A 154 -4.38 -34.90 -5.78
C VAL A 154 -4.14 -33.74 -4.81
N ALA A 155 -3.23 -33.90 -3.84
CA ALA A 155 -2.85 -32.84 -2.91
C ALA A 155 -2.26 -31.61 -3.62
N ALA A 156 -1.40 -31.82 -4.63
CA ALA A 156 -0.82 -30.73 -5.41
C ALA A 156 -1.88 -30.02 -6.26
N LYS A 157 -2.83 -30.76 -6.87
CA LYS A 157 -3.96 -30.19 -7.61
C LYS A 157 -4.82 -29.30 -6.72
N VAL A 158 -5.20 -29.77 -5.53
CA VAL A 158 -6.01 -29.01 -4.58
C VAL A 158 -5.28 -27.76 -4.11
N LEU A 159 -3.98 -27.89 -3.79
CA LEU A 159 -3.16 -26.77 -3.34
C LEU A 159 -3.03 -25.69 -4.43
N LEU A 160 -2.74 -26.07 -5.67
CA LEU A 160 -2.64 -25.13 -6.79
C LEU A 160 -3.98 -24.44 -7.07
N LYS A 161 -5.08 -25.20 -7.14
CA LYS A 161 -6.43 -24.63 -7.34
C LYS A 161 -6.80 -23.64 -6.23
N THR A 162 -6.59 -24.03 -4.98
CA THR A 162 -6.90 -23.19 -3.82
C THR A 162 -6.04 -21.93 -3.81
N THR A 163 -4.74 -22.06 -4.08
CA THR A 163 -3.81 -20.92 -4.13
C THR A 163 -4.16 -19.94 -5.23
N ALA A 164 -4.59 -20.43 -6.40
CA ALA A 164 -5.06 -19.59 -7.50
C ALA A 164 -6.42 -18.93 -7.18
N ALA A 165 -7.34 -19.63 -6.51
CA ALA A 165 -8.68 -19.15 -6.19
C ALA A 165 -8.71 -18.16 -5.01
N LEU A 166 -7.80 -18.29 -4.04
CA LEU A 166 -7.74 -17.45 -2.84
C LEU A 166 -7.68 -15.94 -3.12
N PRO A 167 -6.76 -15.42 -3.98
CA PRO A 167 -6.72 -13.99 -4.26
C PRO A 167 -8.00 -13.48 -4.92
N PHE A 168 -8.62 -14.28 -5.79
CA PHE A 168 -9.85 -13.89 -6.49
C PHE A 168 -11.06 -13.84 -5.55
N THR A 169 -11.28 -14.92 -4.78
CA THR A 169 -12.35 -14.98 -3.78
C THR A 169 -12.22 -13.87 -2.74
N PHE A 170 -11.00 -13.63 -2.24
CA PHE A 170 -10.73 -12.51 -1.35
C PHE A 170 -11.03 -11.16 -2.00
N HIS A 171 -10.57 -10.92 -3.23
CA HIS A 171 -10.76 -9.64 -3.91
C HIS A 171 -12.25 -9.34 -4.12
N CYS A 172 -13.03 -10.32 -4.57
CA CYS A 172 -14.47 -10.18 -4.79
C CYS A 172 -15.22 -9.92 -3.47
N ILE A 173 -14.98 -10.74 -2.44
CA ILE A 173 -15.70 -10.64 -1.16
C ILE A 173 -15.32 -9.35 -0.42
N ASN A 174 -14.04 -8.98 -0.41
CA ASN A 174 -13.62 -7.71 0.16
C ASN A 174 -14.09 -6.52 -0.70
N GLY A 175 -14.21 -6.69 -2.01
CA GLY A 175 -14.80 -5.71 -2.93
C GLY A 175 -16.26 -5.41 -2.59
N VAL A 176 -17.08 -6.44 -2.31
CA VAL A 176 -18.46 -6.25 -1.82
C VAL A 176 -18.47 -5.44 -0.51
N ARG A 177 -17.55 -5.72 0.41
CA ARG A 177 -17.40 -4.92 1.65
C ARG A 177 -17.07 -3.46 1.36
N HIS A 178 -16.21 -3.18 0.37
CA HIS A 178 -15.92 -1.82 -0.07
C HIS A 178 -17.15 -1.13 -0.68
N LEU A 179 -17.92 -1.82 -1.52
CA LEU A 179 -19.18 -1.27 -2.06
C LEU A 179 -20.19 -0.97 -0.94
N VAL A 180 -20.26 -1.78 0.11
CA VAL A 180 -21.09 -1.49 1.29
C VAL A 180 -20.61 -0.21 2.02
N TRP A 181 -19.30 0.01 2.08
CA TRP A 181 -18.74 1.26 2.62
C TRP A 181 -19.06 2.47 1.74
N ASP A 182 -19.01 2.32 0.41
CA ASP A 182 -19.38 3.39 -0.53
C ASP A 182 -20.86 3.80 -0.38
N LEU A 183 -21.71 2.88 0.07
CA LEU A 183 -23.12 3.14 0.42
C LEU A 183 -23.30 3.82 1.80
N GLY A 184 -22.24 4.22 2.49
CA GLY A 184 -22.34 4.92 3.78
C GLY A 184 -22.54 4.01 5.00
N ARG A 185 -22.42 2.68 4.86
CA ARG A 185 -22.76 1.72 5.94
C ARG A 185 -21.53 1.06 6.56
N GLY A 186 -21.61 0.69 7.84
CA GLY A 186 -20.63 -0.22 8.46
C GLY A 186 -19.32 0.42 8.94
N PHE A 187 -19.33 1.71 9.29
CA PHE A 187 -18.15 2.48 9.69
C PHE A 187 -17.79 2.42 11.18
N SER A 188 -18.61 1.79 12.03
CA SER A 188 -18.24 1.61 13.44
C SER A 188 -17.04 0.68 13.57
N ASN A 189 -16.09 0.98 14.46
CA ASN A 189 -14.89 0.15 14.70
C ASN A 189 -15.22 -1.34 14.93
N LYS A 190 -16.31 -1.63 15.66
CA LYS A 190 -16.78 -3.01 15.89
C LYS A 190 -17.25 -3.67 14.59
N GLN A 191 -18.02 -2.95 13.77
CA GLN A 191 -18.52 -3.44 12.47
C GLN A 191 -17.38 -3.63 11.47
N VAL A 192 -16.43 -2.71 11.42
CA VAL A 192 -15.26 -2.77 10.55
C VAL A 192 -14.38 -3.98 10.89
N THR A 193 -14.18 -4.27 12.18
CA THR A 193 -13.44 -5.45 12.63
C THR A 193 -14.20 -6.75 12.34
N LYS A 194 -15.50 -6.80 12.64
CA LYS A 194 -16.36 -7.96 12.37
C LYS A 194 -16.40 -8.28 10.88
N SER A 195 -16.66 -7.28 10.05
CA SER A 195 -16.68 -7.42 8.59
C SER A 195 -15.32 -7.85 8.04
N GLY A 196 -14.21 -7.37 8.61
CA GLY A 196 -12.87 -7.83 8.22
C GLY A 196 -12.66 -9.32 8.49
N ARG A 197 -13.04 -9.80 9.67
CA ARG A 197 -12.95 -11.25 10.02
C ARG A 197 -13.87 -12.11 9.16
N THR A 198 -15.09 -11.64 8.85
CA THR A 198 -16.01 -12.38 7.97
C THR A 198 -15.46 -12.48 6.55
N VAL A 199 -14.85 -11.43 6.02
CA VAL A 199 -14.20 -11.48 4.70
C VAL A 199 -13.12 -12.56 4.68
N ILE A 200 -12.23 -12.61 5.68
CA ILE A 200 -11.17 -13.63 5.75
C ILE A 200 -11.78 -15.03 5.75
N GLY A 201 -12.74 -15.30 6.64
CA GLY A 201 -13.37 -16.63 6.76
C GLY A 201 -14.09 -17.06 5.48
N LEU A 202 -14.87 -16.16 4.88
CA LEU A 202 -15.58 -16.44 3.63
C LEU A 202 -14.63 -16.64 2.44
N SER A 203 -13.51 -15.91 2.40
CA SER A 203 -12.52 -16.06 1.32
C SER A 203 -11.82 -17.40 1.39
N ILE A 204 -11.36 -17.80 2.58
CA ILE A 204 -10.67 -19.08 2.78
C ILE A 204 -11.62 -20.25 2.51
N SER A 205 -12.84 -20.21 3.06
CA SER A 205 -13.83 -21.27 2.84
C SER A 205 -14.24 -21.38 1.38
N SER A 206 -14.48 -20.26 0.69
CA SER A 206 -14.79 -20.24 -0.75
C SER A 206 -13.64 -20.78 -1.59
N ALA A 207 -12.39 -20.39 -1.30
CA ALA A 207 -11.22 -20.88 -2.02
C ALA A 207 -11.00 -22.39 -1.82
N LEU A 208 -11.17 -22.90 -0.60
CA LEU A 208 -11.08 -24.34 -0.31
C LEU A 208 -12.21 -25.11 -0.98
N LEU A 209 -13.42 -24.57 -0.95
CA LEU A 209 -14.55 -25.15 -1.65
C LEU A 209 -14.29 -25.22 -3.16
N LEU A 210 -13.78 -24.16 -3.78
CA LEU A 210 -13.41 -24.20 -5.20
C LEU A 210 -12.27 -25.19 -5.48
N GLY A 211 -11.29 -25.28 -4.58
CA GLY A 211 -10.16 -26.20 -4.72
C GLY A 211 -10.53 -27.68 -4.58
N TYR A 212 -11.45 -27.98 -3.65
CA TYR A 212 -11.86 -29.35 -3.30
C TYR A 212 -13.08 -29.83 -4.08
N LEU A 213 -14.11 -28.97 -4.21
CA LEU A 213 -15.38 -29.31 -4.84
C LEU A 213 -15.29 -29.41 -6.36
N TRP A 214 -14.30 -28.76 -7.01
CA TRP A 214 -14.09 -28.92 -8.45
C TRP A 214 -13.53 -30.33 -8.74
N PRO A 215 -14.37 -31.30 -9.16
CA PRO A 215 -14.00 -32.70 -9.15
C PRO A 215 -13.01 -32.96 -10.28
N SER A 216 -11.78 -33.26 -9.90
CA SER A 216 -10.74 -33.81 -10.78
C SER A 216 -11.09 -35.23 -11.29
N THR A 217 -12.25 -35.82 -10.97
CA THR A 217 -12.45 -37.28 -11.08
C THR A 217 -13.46 -37.73 -12.12
N ALA A 218 -14.39 -36.87 -12.55
CA ALA A 218 -15.39 -37.20 -13.58
C ALA A 218 -15.02 -36.63 -14.95
N SER A 219 -14.59 -35.36 -15.00
CA SER A 219 -14.14 -34.70 -16.23
C SER A 219 -12.76 -35.19 -16.68
N GLU A 220 -11.81 -35.40 -15.77
CA GLU A 220 -10.46 -35.87 -16.12
C GLU A 220 -10.49 -37.31 -16.64
N ARG A 221 -11.41 -38.17 -16.17
CA ARG A 221 -11.49 -39.58 -16.62
C ARG A 221 -11.89 -39.72 -18.10
N ASN A 222 -12.73 -38.81 -18.60
CA ASN A 222 -13.10 -38.74 -20.01
C ASN A 222 -12.06 -37.96 -20.83
N SER A 223 -11.43 -36.94 -20.24
CA SER A 223 -10.33 -36.19 -20.87
C SER A 223 -9.06 -37.04 -21.03
N ASP A 224 -8.72 -37.90 -20.06
CA ASP A 224 -7.60 -38.85 -20.13
C ASP A 224 -7.81 -39.90 -21.22
N LYS A 225 -9.06 -40.32 -21.42
CA LYS A 225 -9.41 -41.21 -22.54
C LYS A 225 -9.21 -40.45 -23.87
N GLY A 226 -9.72 -39.23 -23.98
CA GLY A 226 -9.54 -38.38 -25.17
C GLY A 226 -8.06 -38.10 -25.50
N ILE A 227 -7.26 -37.74 -24.51
CA ILE A 227 -5.82 -37.46 -24.66
C ILE A 227 -5.06 -38.74 -25.04
N ARG A 228 -5.35 -39.88 -24.40
CA ARG A 228 -4.74 -41.17 -24.79
C ARG A 228 -5.08 -41.57 -26.23
N HIS A 229 -6.32 -41.36 -26.67
CA HIS A 229 -6.71 -41.61 -28.06
C HIS A 229 -5.99 -40.67 -29.04
N TYR A 230 -5.79 -39.39 -28.67
CA TYR A 230 -5.09 -38.42 -29.52
C TYR A 230 -3.59 -38.72 -29.65
N VAL A 231 -2.93 -39.07 -28.54
CA VAL A 231 -1.51 -39.45 -28.52
C VAL A 231 -1.28 -40.77 -29.29
N SER A 232 -2.12 -41.78 -29.04
CA SER A 232 -2.07 -43.06 -29.75
C SER A 232 -2.30 -42.91 -31.27
N GLY A 233 -3.21 -42.02 -31.68
CA GLY A 233 -3.44 -41.71 -33.09
C GLY A 233 -2.22 -41.09 -33.77
N LYS A 234 -1.48 -40.21 -33.07
CA LYS A 234 -0.24 -39.61 -33.60
C LYS A 234 0.91 -40.60 -33.69
N GLU A 235 1.08 -41.50 -32.72
CA GLU A 235 2.08 -42.58 -32.80
C GLU A 235 1.78 -43.57 -33.93
N SER A 236 0.50 -43.94 -34.11
CA SER A 236 0.09 -44.85 -35.18
C SER A 236 0.30 -44.25 -36.57
N ALA A 237 -0.05 -42.97 -36.75
CA ALA A 237 0.25 -42.24 -37.98
C ALA A 237 1.76 -42.13 -38.24
N GLY A 238 2.56 -41.81 -37.22
CA GLY A 238 4.02 -41.72 -37.33
C GLY A 238 4.69 -43.04 -37.71
N ASN A 239 4.19 -44.17 -37.19
CA ASN A 239 4.69 -45.50 -37.52
C ASN A 239 4.30 -45.95 -38.94
N TYR A 240 3.12 -45.57 -39.43
CA TYR A 240 2.72 -45.82 -40.82
C TYR A 240 3.64 -45.11 -41.82
N TYR A 241 3.96 -43.83 -41.59
CA TYR A 241 4.88 -43.10 -42.48
C TYR A 241 6.33 -43.63 -42.44
N ARG A 242 6.74 -44.29 -41.35
CA ARG A 242 8.04 -44.96 -41.25
C ARG A 242 8.13 -46.30 -41.97
N GLN A 243 7.00 -46.97 -42.23
CA GLN A 243 6.98 -48.27 -42.92
C GLN A 243 6.79 -48.13 -44.44
N VAL A 244 6.40 -46.96 -44.91
CA VAL A 244 6.09 -46.68 -46.34
C VAL A 244 7.25 -45.95 -47.05
N LEU A 245 8.33 -45.60 -46.32
CA LEU A 245 9.62 -45.11 -46.84
C LEU A 245 10.67 -46.21 -46.70
#